data_AF-A0A1Q7X0K6-F1
#
_entry.id   AF-A0A1Q7X0K6-F1
#
_cell.length_a   1.000
_cell.length_b   1.000
_cell.length_c   1.000
_cell.angle_alpha   90.00
_cell.angle_beta   90.00
_cell.angle_gamma   90.00
#
_symmetry.space_group_name_H-M   'P 1'
#
loop_
_entity.id
_entity.type
_entity.pdbx_description
1 polymer ?
#
loop_
_entity_poly.entity_id
_entity_poly.type
_entity_poly.pdbx_seq_one_letter_code
_entity_poly.pdbx_strand_id
1 'polypeptide(L)'
;MTATATCPAGTKIVSGGFQASPVDTVGTTPVLYVSESRRASKRRWEASAFSNGNEAGQLKAAAYCAKARKPKARHATTTLDSATPSASVIARCKRRERVVSGGFGSPDDSGEATPRFLASKRIDKRRWKVSGFYGNNGAPIQITAYAYCERKRKR
;
A
#
# COMPACT_ATOMS: atom_id res chain seq x y z
N MET A 1 -6.06 8.87 10.12
CA MET A 1 -4.93 9.81 9.97
C MET A 1 -4.19 9.54 8.66
N THR A 2 -3.60 10.57 8.07
CA THR A 2 -2.87 10.46 6.79
C THR A 2 -1.56 11.23 6.86
N ALA A 3 -0.50 10.63 6.34
CA ALA A 3 0.82 11.24 6.19
C ALA A 3 1.21 11.27 4.71
N THR A 4 1.76 12.39 4.26
CA THR A 4 2.19 12.57 2.86
C THR A 4 3.66 12.93 2.79
N ALA A 5 4.39 12.26 1.88
CA ALA A 5 5.75 12.64 1.51
C ALA A 5 5.77 13.17 0.07
N THR A 6 6.35 14.35 -0.12
CA THR A 6 6.37 15.04 -1.42
C THR A 6 7.79 15.13 -1.97
N CYS A 7 7.96 14.68 -3.21
CA CYS A 7 9.20 14.83 -3.95
C CYS A 7 9.44 16.29 -4.38
N PRO A 8 10.70 16.76 -4.35
CA PRO A 8 11.07 18.09 -4.84
C PRO A 8 10.63 18.35 -6.28
N ALA A 9 10.49 19.63 -6.64
CA ALA A 9 10.20 20.03 -8.02
C ALA A 9 11.23 19.45 -9.01
N GLY A 10 10.77 19.13 -10.23
CA GLY A 10 11.61 18.49 -11.25
C GLY A 10 11.94 17.01 -11.01
N THR A 11 11.52 16.43 -9.88
CA THR A 11 11.67 14.99 -9.61
C THR A 11 10.31 14.28 -9.59
N LYS A 12 10.34 12.94 -9.64
CA LYS A 12 9.16 12.08 -9.57
C LYS A 12 9.37 10.99 -8.54
N ILE A 13 8.26 10.54 -7.96
CA ILE A 13 8.28 9.36 -7.09
C ILE A 13 8.69 8.14 -7.89
N VAL A 14 9.55 7.34 -7.29
CA VAL A 14 9.90 6.00 -7.75
C VAL A 14 9.32 4.95 -6.80
N SER A 15 9.47 5.16 -5.50
CA SER A 15 8.95 4.32 -4.44
C SER A 15 8.64 5.17 -3.22
N GLY A 16 8.00 4.58 -2.23
CA GLY A 16 7.80 5.17 -0.93
C GLY A 16 7.43 4.09 0.07
N GLY A 17 7.08 4.51 1.26
CA GLY A 17 6.67 3.65 2.35
C GLY A 17 6.23 4.50 3.53
N PHE A 18 6.17 3.87 4.69
CA PHE A 18 5.77 4.51 5.93
C PHE A 18 6.53 3.94 7.11
N GLN A 19 6.48 4.68 8.20
CA GLN A 19 6.75 4.20 9.54
C GLN A 19 5.52 4.53 10.39
N ALA A 20 5.01 3.54 11.10
CA ALA A 20 3.92 3.68 12.04
C ALA A 20 4.39 3.22 13.42
N SER A 21 3.96 3.91 14.48
CA SER A 21 4.27 3.56 15.86
C SER A 21 3.20 4.10 16.81
N PRO A 22 2.74 3.36 17.82
CA PRO A 22 2.97 1.92 17.99
C PRO A 22 2.24 1.10 16.90
N VAL A 23 2.80 -0.06 16.54
CA VAL A 23 2.13 -1.06 15.70
C VAL A 23 1.84 -2.30 16.53
N ASP A 24 0.65 -2.87 16.36
CA ASP A 24 0.20 -4.05 17.09
C ASP A 24 0.99 -5.25 16.62
N THR A 25 1.41 -6.06 17.58
CA THR A 25 1.97 -7.37 17.31
C THR A 25 1.11 -8.50 17.91
N VAL A 26 0.16 -8.22 18.83
CA VAL A 26 -0.53 -9.25 19.63
C VAL A 26 -2.01 -8.93 20.05
N GLY A 27 -2.67 -7.88 19.57
CA GLY A 27 -4.13 -7.71 19.72
C GLY A 27 -4.62 -7.07 21.03
N THR A 28 -3.72 -6.58 21.90
CA THR A 28 -4.07 -6.20 23.28
C THR A 28 -4.05 -4.69 23.57
N THR A 29 -3.67 -3.82 22.63
CA THR A 29 -3.53 -2.36 22.87
C THR A 29 -3.92 -1.50 21.65
N PRO A 30 -4.30 -0.22 21.85
CA PRO A 30 -4.62 0.73 20.77
C PRO A 30 -3.52 0.86 19.73
N VAL A 31 -3.82 0.56 18.47
CA VAL A 31 -2.80 0.50 17.42
C VAL A 31 -3.22 1.19 16.13
N LEU A 32 -2.22 1.77 15.46
CA LEU A 32 -2.33 2.17 14.07
C LEU A 32 -2.37 0.97 13.12
N TYR A 33 -3.51 0.80 12.47
CA TYR A 33 -3.66 -0.07 11.32
C TYR A 33 -3.48 0.73 10.06
N VAL A 34 -2.43 0.42 9.31
CA VAL A 34 -2.13 1.11 8.06
C VAL A 34 -3.04 0.55 6.96
N SER A 35 -3.97 1.38 6.50
CA SER A 35 -4.95 1.05 5.47
C SER A 35 -4.44 1.32 4.05
N GLU A 36 -3.43 2.19 3.90
CA GLU A 36 -2.77 2.38 2.60
C GLU A 36 -1.30 2.80 2.73
N SER A 37 -0.54 2.47 1.69
CA SER A 37 0.77 3.04 1.43
C SER A 37 1.04 2.96 -0.06
N ARG A 38 0.78 4.06 -0.77
CA ARG A 38 0.82 4.12 -2.23
C ARG A 38 1.18 5.50 -2.76
N ARG A 39 1.51 5.55 -4.05
CA ARG A 39 1.66 6.78 -4.82
C ARG A 39 0.29 7.44 -5.04
N ALA A 40 0.06 8.58 -4.39
CA ALA A 40 -1.09 9.45 -4.62
C ALA A 40 -0.95 10.29 -5.90
N SER A 41 0.27 10.72 -6.27
CA SER A 41 0.49 11.49 -7.50
C SER A 41 1.89 11.28 -8.09
N LYS A 42 2.22 11.97 -9.20
CA LYS A 42 3.57 11.94 -9.81
C LYS A 42 4.69 12.34 -8.81
N ARG A 43 4.36 13.08 -7.74
CA ARG A 43 5.30 13.57 -6.73
C ARG A 43 4.89 13.28 -5.28
N ARG A 44 3.71 12.69 -5.01
CA ARG A 44 3.23 12.48 -3.63
C ARG A 44 3.03 10.99 -3.31
N TRP A 45 3.62 10.56 -2.19
CA TRP A 45 3.38 9.26 -1.56
C TRP A 45 2.48 9.51 -0.37
N GLU A 46 1.48 8.67 -0.21
CA GLU A 46 0.48 8.77 0.84
C GLU A 46 0.45 7.46 1.62
N ALA A 47 0.42 7.59 2.93
CA ALA A 47 0.13 6.52 3.84
C ALA A 47 -1.01 6.96 4.75
N SER A 48 -2.00 6.09 4.93
CA SER A 48 -3.12 6.33 5.84
C SER A 48 -3.23 5.19 6.82
N ALA A 49 -3.64 5.54 8.03
CA ALA A 49 -3.85 4.61 9.11
C ALA A 49 -5.05 5.03 9.96
N PHE A 50 -5.70 4.07 10.59
CA PHE A 50 -6.73 4.31 11.60
C PHE A 50 -6.25 3.75 12.95
N SER A 51 -6.68 4.39 14.04
CA SER A 51 -6.45 3.91 15.40
C SER A 51 -7.77 3.35 15.94
N ASN A 52 -7.72 2.23 16.63
CA ASN A 52 -8.88 1.64 17.31
C ASN A 52 -8.81 1.80 18.84
N GLY A 53 -7.97 2.69 19.36
CA GLY A 53 -7.99 2.96 20.78
C GLY A 53 -7.39 4.31 21.17
N ASN A 54 -7.13 4.44 22.47
CA ASN A 54 -7.03 5.73 23.15
C ASN A 54 -5.63 6.38 23.12
N GLU A 55 -4.62 5.70 22.57
CA GLU A 55 -3.26 6.23 22.49
C GLU A 55 -3.00 6.99 21.19
N ALA A 56 -2.18 8.03 21.28
CA ALA A 56 -1.73 8.80 20.12
C ALA A 56 -0.70 8.00 19.31
N GLY A 57 -1.08 7.58 18.11
CA GLY A 57 -0.15 6.98 17.15
C GLY A 57 0.58 8.03 16.29
N GLN A 58 1.78 7.68 15.85
CA GLN A 58 2.57 8.43 14.88
C GLN A 58 2.61 7.71 13.54
N LEU A 59 2.26 8.42 12.47
CA LEU A 59 2.41 7.95 11.09
C LEU A 59 3.33 8.91 10.32
N LYS A 60 4.38 8.36 9.72
CA LYS A 60 5.29 9.08 8.84
C LYS A 60 5.30 8.43 7.47
N ALA A 61 5.21 9.23 6.42
CA ALA A 61 5.40 8.77 5.05
C ALA A 61 6.83 9.09 4.57
N ALA A 62 7.38 8.24 3.72
CA ALA A 62 8.67 8.47 3.05
C ALA A 62 8.52 8.29 1.54
N ALA A 63 9.21 9.13 0.77
CA ALA A 63 9.23 9.06 -0.69
C ALA A 63 10.67 9.03 -1.22
N TYR A 64 10.92 8.15 -2.19
CA TYR A 64 12.18 8.08 -2.92
C TYR A 64 11.99 8.66 -4.31
N CYS A 65 12.79 9.68 -4.62
CA CYS A 65 12.60 10.56 -5.76
C CYS A 65 13.71 10.40 -6.80
N ALA A 66 13.38 10.58 -8.08
CA ALA A 66 14.37 10.62 -9.15
C ALA A 66 13.92 11.52 -10.31
N LYS A 67 14.87 12.12 -11.03
CA LYS A 67 14.61 12.97 -12.21
C LYS A 67 14.22 12.16 -13.45
N ALA A 68 15.05 11.18 -13.83
CA ALA A 68 14.91 10.46 -15.10
C ALA A 68 13.99 9.22 -15.04
N ARG A 69 13.58 8.79 -13.84
CA ARG A 69 12.80 7.55 -13.67
C ARG A 69 11.31 7.85 -13.64
N LYS A 70 10.54 7.06 -14.39
CA LYS A 70 9.09 7.23 -14.56
C LYS A 70 8.36 5.89 -14.44
N PRO A 71 8.37 5.23 -13.26
CA PRO A 71 7.63 3.98 -13.11
C PRO A 71 6.15 4.18 -13.40
N LYS A 72 5.56 3.28 -14.19
CA LYS A 72 4.13 3.22 -14.49
C LYS A 72 3.44 2.39 -13.41
N ALA A 73 2.29 2.86 -12.92
CA ALA A 73 1.48 2.08 -11.99
C ALA A 73 0.69 0.99 -12.73
N ARG A 74 0.60 -0.17 -12.08
CA ARG A 74 -0.36 -1.25 -12.36
C ARG A 74 -0.99 -1.61 -11.03
N HIS A 75 -2.24 -2.03 -11.04
CA HIS A 75 -2.90 -2.49 -9.84
C HIS A 75 -3.77 -3.70 -10.15
N ALA A 76 -4.15 -4.39 -9.10
CA ALA A 76 -5.16 -5.44 -9.11
C ALA A 76 -5.88 -5.36 -7.76
N THR A 77 -7.18 -5.62 -7.79
CA THR A 77 -8.07 -5.50 -6.63
C THR A 77 -8.82 -6.80 -6.44
N THR A 78 -9.15 -7.11 -5.20
CA THR A 78 -10.04 -8.21 -4.83
C THR A 78 -10.86 -7.80 -3.62
N THR A 79 -12.00 -8.44 -3.43
CA THR A 79 -12.92 -8.20 -2.33
C THR A 79 -12.72 -9.27 -1.25
N LEU A 80 -12.80 -8.86 0.01
CA LEU A 80 -12.83 -9.73 1.17
C LEU A 80 -14.16 -9.50 1.91
N ASP A 81 -14.71 -10.57 2.44
CA ASP A 81 -15.95 -10.58 3.22
C ASP A 81 -15.94 -11.76 4.20
N SER A 82 -17.04 -11.99 4.92
CA SER A 82 -17.14 -13.10 5.87
C SER A 82 -17.00 -14.49 5.22
N ALA A 83 -17.32 -14.66 3.94
CA ALA A 83 -17.18 -15.93 3.22
C ALA A 83 -15.75 -16.12 2.67
N THR A 84 -15.08 -15.03 2.31
CA THR A 84 -13.67 -14.99 1.88
C THR A 84 -12.89 -14.04 2.79
N PRO A 85 -12.62 -14.44 4.05
CA PRO A 85 -12.09 -13.54 5.07
C PRO A 85 -10.62 -13.20 4.86
N SER A 86 -9.92 -13.90 3.97
CA SER A 86 -8.55 -13.54 3.61
C SER A 86 -8.27 -13.88 2.16
N ALA A 87 -7.46 -13.06 1.51
CA ALA A 87 -7.02 -13.31 0.15
C ALA A 87 -5.66 -12.69 -0.13
N SER A 88 -5.17 -12.98 -1.32
CA SER A 88 -4.00 -12.34 -1.88
C SER A 88 -4.27 -11.84 -3.28
N VAL A 89 -3.79 -10.65 -3.58
CA VAL A 89 -3.93 -10.01 -4.90
C VAL A 89 -2.57 -9.65 -5.47
N ILE A 90 -2.43 -9.81 -6.79
CA ILE A 90 -1.15 -9.67 -7.48
C ILE A 90 -1.23 -8.62 -8.58
N ALA A 91 -0.56 -7.48 -8.37
CA ALA A 91 -0.33 -6.51 -9.42
C ALA A 91 0.85 -6.92 -10.30
N ARG A 92 0.66 -6.90 -11.63
CA ARG A 92 1.62 -7.43 -12.61
C ARG A 92 2.09 -6.38 -13.62
N CYS A 93 3.41 -6.23 -13.74
CA CYS A 93 4.03 -5.44 -14.80
C CYS A 93 3.90 -6.13 -16.17
N LYS A 94 3.87 -5.36 -17.27
CA LYS A 94 3.75 -5.91 -18.62
C LYS A 94 5.00 -6.70 -19.03
N ARG A 95 4.92 -7.43 -20.15
CA ARG A 95 6.12 -8.04 -20.76
C ARG A 95 7.16 -6.94 -21.01
N ARG A 96 8.45 -7.27 -20.85
CA ARG A 96 9.60 -6.35 -20.96
C ARG A 96 9.63 -5.21 -19.92
N GLU A 97 8.77 -5.25 -18.91
CA GLU A 97 8.87 -4.42 -17.71
C GLU A 97 9.37 -5.25 -16.51
N ARG A 98 9.82 -4.55 -15.47
CA ARG A 98 10.13 -5.11 -14.15
C ARG A 98 9.44 -4.28 -13.07
N VAL A 99 9.00 -4.93 -11.99
CA VAL A 99 8.56 -4.22 -10.79
C VAL A 99 9.78 -3.68 -10.06
N VAL A 100 9.72 -2.41 -9.67
CA VAL A 100 10.81 -1.73 -8.93
C VAL A 100 10.41 -1.37 -7.51
N SER A 101 9.11 -1.27 -7.27
CA SER A 101 8.50 -1.03 -5.96
C SER A 101 7.01 -1.37 -6.06
N GLY A 102 6.33 -1.38 -4.94
CA GLY A 102 4.88 -1.50 -4.90
C GLY A 102 4.29 -0.84 -3.68
N GLY A 103 3.02 -1.09 -3.47
CA GLY A 103 2.22 -0.52 -2.40
C GLY A 103 0.92 -1.28 -2.25
N PHE A 104 0.10 -0.83 -1.32
CA PHE A 104 -1.21 -1.40 -1.03
C PHE A 104 -2.20 -0.29 -0.69
N GLY A 105 -3.48 -0.61 -0.74
CA GLY A 105 -4.53 0.29 -0.28
C GLY A 105 -5.91 -0.34 -0.35
N SER A 106 -6.85 0.26 0.35
CA SER A 106 -8.28 0.03 0.23
C SER A 106 -8.91 1.23 -0.46
N PRO A 107 -9.28 1.15 -1.75
CA PRO A 107 -9.79 2.31 -2.49
C PRO A 107 -11.15 2.82 -2.00
N ASP A 108 -11.91 2.00 -1.25
CA ASP A 108 -13.32 2.25 -0.89
C ASP A 108 -13.59 2.10 0.63
N ASP A 109 -12.67 2.53 1.50
CA ASP A 109 -12.90 2.44 2.95
C ASP A 109 -13.90 3.53 3.40
N SER A 110 -15.17 3.14 3.58
CA SER A 110 -16.21 3.95 4.25
C SER A 110 -15.93 4.14 5.74
N GLY A 111 -14.88 3.53 6.29
CA GLY A 111 -14.48 3.58 7.68
C GLY A 111 -15.17 2.55 8.58
N GLU A 112 -16.18 1.83 8.06
CA GLU A 112 -16.94 0.84 8.84
C GLU A 112 -16.26 -0.54 8.89
N ALA A 113 -15.56 -0.93 7.82
CA ALA A 113 -14.90 -2.21 7.69
C ALA A 113 -13.47 -2.01 7.23
N THR A 114 -12.50 -2.42 8.06
CA THR A 114 -11.12 -2.04 7.84
C THR A 114 -10.23 -3.22 7.43
N PRO A 115 -9.48 -3.12 6.32
CA PRO A 115 -8.57 -4.18 5.90
C PRO A 115 -7.36 -4.23 6.80
N ARG A 116 -7.01 -5.45 7.21
CA ARG A 116 -5.78 -5.73 7.92
C ARG A 116 -4.78 -6.35 6.95
N PHE A 117 -3.82 -5.53 6.51
CA PHE A 117 -2.79 -5.97 5.58
C PHE A 117 -1.71 -6.79 6.32
N LEU A 118 -1.48 -8.02 5.84
CA LEU A 118 -0.48 -8.95 6.39
C LEU A 118 0.87 -8.79 5.71
N ALA A 119 0.87 -8.60 4.39
CA ALA A 119 2.09 -8.52 3.61
C ALA A 119 1.90 -7.67 2.36
N SER A 120 2.94 -6.92 2.02
CA SER A 120 3.06 -6.21 0.75
C SER A 120 4.49 -6.36 0.25
N LYS A 121 4.71 -7.28 -0.70
CA LYS A 121 6.06 -7.62 -1.14
C LYS A 121 6.16 -7.98 -2.60
N ARG A 122 7.34 -7.75 -3.16
CA ARG A 122 7.74 -8.28 -4.46
C ARG A 122 7.87 -9.80 -4.37
N ILE A 123 7.24 -10.52 -5.28
CA ILE A 123 7.34 -11.99 -5.33
C ILE A 123 8.15 -12.49 -6.54
N ASP A 124 8.30 -11.66 -7.58
CA ASP A 124 9.26 -11.93 -8.66
C ASP A 124 9.66 -10.66 -9.43
N LYS A 125 10.33 -10.84 -10.57
CA LYS A 125 10.77 -9.74 -11.43
C LYS A 125 9.66 -8.79 -11.92
N ARG A 126 8.40 -9.23 -11.96
CA ARG A 126 7.23 -8.54 -12.54
C ARG A 126 6.00 -8.46 -11.63
N ARG A 127 5.99 -9.11 -10.47
CA ARG A 127 4.81 -9.24 -9.62
C ARG A 127 5.02 -8.66 -8.23
N TRP A 128 4.05 -7.87 -7.78
CA TRP A 128 3.90 -7.42 -6.41
C TRP A 128 2.66 -8.08 -5.82
N LYS A 129 2.80 -8.74 -4.66
CA LYS A 129 1.72 -9.43 -3.97
C LYS A 129 1.36 -8.65 -2.71
N VAL A 130 0.05 -8.45 -2.53
CA VAL A 130 -0.52 -7.96 -1.28
C VAL A 130 -1.43 -9.05 -0.71
N SER A 131 -1.35 -9.26 0.59
CA SER A 131 -2.20 -10.19 1.34
C SER A 131 -2.81 -9.44 2.51
N GLY A 132 -4.07 -9.73 2.81
CA GLY A 132 -4.78 -9.15 3.93
C GLY A 132 -5.98 -9.98 4.31
N PHE A 133 -6.60 -9.59 5.40
CA PHE A 133 -7.82 -10.20 5.90
C PHE A 133 -8.87 -9.15 6.24
N TYR A 134 -10.11 -9.62 6.20
CA TYR A 134 -11.33 -8.93 6.56
C TYR A 134 -11.43 -8.84 8.09
N GLY A 135 -11.53 -7.62 8.62
CA GLY A 135 -11.89 -7.42 10.03
C GLY A 135 -13.36 -7.78 10.26
N ASN A 136 -13.67 -8.45 11.37
CA ASN A 136 -15.03 -8.93 11.67
C ASN A 136 -16.08 -7.78 11.65
N ASN A 137 -17.32 -8.12 11.27
CA ASN A 137 -18.55 -7.33 11.41
C ASN A 137 -18.65 -6.02 10.60
N GLY A 138 -18.47 -6.05 9.27
CA GLY A 138 -18.68 -4.90 8.40
C GLY A 138 -19.23 -5.22 6.99
N ALA A 139 -19.16 -4.24 6.09
CA ALA A 139 -19.43 -4.44 4.67
C ALA A 139 -18.21 -5.10 3.97
N PRO A 140 -18.39 -5.78 2.83
CA PRO A 140 -17.27 -6.29 2.04
C PRO A 140 -16.23 -5.19 1.75
N ILE A 141 -14.95 -5.51 1.93
CA ILE A 141 -13.85 -4.56 1.76
C ILE A 141 -13.02 -4.91 0.53
N GLN A 142 -12.45 -3.90 -0.11
CA GLN A 142 -11.51 -4.11 -1.21
C GLN A 142 -10.07 -4.00 -0.72
N ILE A 143 -9.21 -4.92 -1.15
CA ILE A 143 -7.77 -4.76 -1.05
C ILE A 143 -7.16 -4.64 -2.45
N THR A 144 -6.26 -3.68 -2.61
CA THR A 144 -5.58 -3.39 -3.88
C THR A 144 -4.08 -3.55 -3.73
N ALA A 145 -3.47 -4.32 -4.63
CA ALA A 145 -2.02 -4.31 -4.83
C ALA A 145 -1.64 -3.25 -5.86
N TYR A 146 -0.57 -2.49 -5.59
CA TYR A 146 0.04 -1.59 -6.57
C TYR A 146 1.44 -2.08 -6.93
N ALA A 147 1.74 -2.18 -8.22
CA ALA A 147 3.08 -2.42 -8.75
C ALA A 147 3.54 -1.21 -9.56
N TYR A 148 4.72 -0.67 -9.22
CA TYR A 148 5.36 0.38 -9.99
C TYR A 148 6.41 -0.24 -10.90
N CYS A 149 6.19 -0.08 -12.21
CA CYS A 149 6.84 -0.85 -13.26
C CYS A 149 7.73 0.04 -14.12
N GLU A 150 8.94 -0.42 -14.42
CA GLU A 150 9.84 0.22 -15.37
C GLU A 150 10.18 -0.73 -16.52
N ARG A 151 10.42 -0.16 -17.71
CA ARG A 151 11.00 -0.94 -18.81
C ARG A 151 12.36 -1.47 -18.41
N LYS A 152 12.65 -2.71 -18.81
CA LYS A 152 14.02 -3.23 -18.74
C LYS A 152 14.90 -2.35 -19.61
N ARG A 153 16.00 -1.84 -19.05
CA ARG A 153 17.08 -1.30 -19.87
C ARG A 153 17.77 -2.47 -20.57
N LYS A 154 18.12 -2.32 -21.85
CA LYS A 154 19.07 -3.24 -22.48
C LYS A 154 20.36 -3.15 -21.65
N ARG A 155 20.88 -4.30 -21.23
CA ARG A 155 22.23 -4.38 -20.67
C ARG A 155 23.22 -4.17 -21.81
#